data_AF-A0A839RSV3-F1
#
_entry.id   AF-A0A839RSV3-F1
#
_cell.length_a   1.000
_cell.length_b   1.000
_cell.length_c   1.000
_cell.angle_alpha   90.00
_cell.angle_beta   90.00
_cell.angle_gamma   90.00
#
_symmetry.space_group_name_H-M   'P 1'
#
loop_
_entity.id
_entity.type
_entity.pdbx_description
1 polymer ?
#
loop_
_entity_poly.entity_id
_entity_poly.type
_entity_poly.pdbx_seq_one_letter_code
_entity_poly.pdbx_strand_id
1 'polypeptide(L)'
;MPRGITVDDPLTHLLENVTKDISTGCWNWTASRNRYGYGTVSLKAIGGHKLVHVAMHELMVGPVPEGLELDHLCRNRSCCNPDHLEPVTHAENMRRGAPYWAERTRSECQRGHALAGTNVRTYPNGKRYCVTCRLERQRIRRAEARSKSPGPGSGSYLKSRTHCPQGHAYDDRNTYVDKTGSRQCRECNRTRNRMRRAARKQGVPA
;
A
#
# COMPACT_ATOMS: atom_id res chain seq x y z
N MET A 1 -34.23 -10.22 46.49
CA MET A 1 -32.99 -9.48 46.76
C MET A 1 -32.19 -9.36 45.47
N PRO A 2 -32.02 -8.17 44.88
CA PRO A 2 -31.25 -8.04 43.64
C PRO A 2 -29.76 -8.27 43.95
N ARG A 3 -29.12 -9.18 43.21
CA ARG A 3 -27.68 -9.44 43.33
C ARG A 3 -26.94 -8.21 42.80
N GLY A 4 -26.11 -7.60 43.64
CA GLY A 4 -25.29 -6.46 43.29
C GLY A 4 -24.39 -6.79 42.09
N ILE A 5 -24.46 -5.94 41.07
CA ILE A 5 -23.60 -5.98 39.89
C ILE A 5 -22.21 -5.51 40.35
N THR A 6 -21.29 -6.44 40.55
CA THR A 6 -19.89 -6.12 40.79
C THR A 6 -19.24 -5.62 39.49
N VAL A 7 -18.38 -4.62 39.61
CA VAL A 7 -17.60 -3.92 38.55
C VAL A 7 -16.73 -4.80 37.65
N ASP A 8 -16.78 -6.13 37.80
CA ASP A 8 -16.03 -7.12 37.02
C ASP A 8 -16.93 -7.89 36.02
N ASP A 9 -18.13 -7.37 35.72
CA ASP A 9 -18.99 -7.95 34.70
C ASP A 9 -18.50 -7.57 33.27
N PRO A 10 -18.07 -8.55 32.44
CA PRO A 10 -17.55 -8.26 31.12
C PRO A 10 -18.57 -7.58 30.20
N LEU A 11 -19.87 -7.82 30.40
CA LEU A 11 -20.90 -7.17 29.60
C LEU A 11 -20.97 -5.67 29.91
N THR A 12 -20.98 -5.31 31.19
CA THR A 12 -20.94 -3.91 31.64
C THR A 12 -19.74 -3.16 31.07
N HIS A 13 -18.53 -3.73 31.15
CA HIS A 13 -17.32 -3.13 30.60
C HIS A 13 -17.42 -2.85 29.09
N LEU A 14 -18.08 -3.76 28.35
CA LEU A 14 -18.25 -3.58 26.92
C LEU A 14 -19.32 -2.51 26.63
N LEU A 15 -20.42 -2.47 27.37
CA LEU A 15 -21.47 -1.48 27.19
C LEU A 15 -21.01 -0.03 27.47
N GLU A 16 -19.98 0.18 28.31
CA GLU A 16 -19.37 1.50 28.53
C GLU A 16 -18.77 2.12 27.27
N ASN A 17 -18.39 1.28 26.28
CA ASN A 17 -17.76 1.70 25.03
C ASN A 17 -18.73 1.63 23.84
N VAL A 18 -20.03 1.74 24.11
CA VAL A 18 -21.10 1.65 23.11
C VAL A 18 -21.93 2.94 23.09
N THR A 19 -22.07 3.53 21.91
CA THR A 19 -23.06 4.58 21.65
C THR A 19 -24.26 3.98 20.92
N LYS A 20 -25.46 4.08 21.51
CA LYS A 20 -26.70 3.60 20.90
C LYS A 20 -27.29 4.66 19.98
N ASP A 21 -27.35 4.35 18.69
CA ASP A 21 -28.00 5.17 17.68
C ASP A 21 -29.49 4.86 17.66
N ILE A 22 -30.30 5.86 18.04
CA ILE A 22 -31.76 5.74 18.11
C ILE A 22 -32.37 5.59 16.71
N SER A 23 -31.78 6.23 15.69
CA SER A 23 -32.34 6.24 14.34
C SER A 23 -32.19 4.90 13.64
N THR A 24 -31.05 4.22 13.85
CA THR A 24 -30.77 2.94 13.20
C THR A 24 -30.94 1.74 14.13
N GLY A 25 -31.09 1.95 15.44
CA GLY A 25 -31.02 0.90 16.47
C GLY A 25 -29.62 0.30 16.69
N CYS A 26 -28.58 0.88 16.07
CA CYS A 26 -27.23 0.30 16.12
C CYS A 26 -26.56 0.59 17.46
N TRP A 27 -25.80 -0.37 17.97
CA TRP A 27 -24.95 -0.19 19.15
C TRP A 27 -23.51 -0.04 18.65
N ASN A 28 -23.09 1.20 18.44
CA ASN A 28 -21.83 1.52 17.80
C ASN A 28 -20.67 1.45 18.79
N TRP A 29 -19.71 0.57 18.53
CA TRP A 29 -18.47 0.49 19.29
C TRP A 29 -17.60 1.73 19.08
N THR A 30 -17.20 2.39 20.16
CA THR A 30 -16.45 3.65 20.13
C THR A 30 -14.96 3.51 20.42
N ALA A 31 -14.51 2.35 20.92
CA ALA A 31 -13.10 2.08 21.19
C ALA A 31 -12.37 1.46 19.97
N SER A 32 -11.34 0.64 20.22
CA SER A 32 -10.46 0.09 19.18
C SER A 32 -11.20 -0.70 18.10
N ARG A 33 -10.81 -0.47 16.84
CA ARG A 33 -11.31 -1.18 15.66
C ARG A 33 -10.16 -1.69 14.81
N ASN A 34 -10.37 -2.80 14.11
CA ASN A 34 -9.40 -3.31 13.15
C ASN A 34 -9.42 -2.51 11.83
N ARG A 35 -8.46 -2.79 10.93
CA ARG A 35 -8.35 -2.15 9.61
C ARG A 35 -9.55 -2.33 8.68
N TYR A 36 -10.47 -3.24 9.00
CA TYR A 36 -11.70 -3.49 8.24
C TYR A 36 -12.93 -2.78 8.84
N GLY A 37 -12.78 -2.11 9.99
CA GLY A 37 -13.83 -1.35 10.65
C GLY A 37 -14.60 -2.11 11.74
N TYR A 38 -14.23 -3.36 12.05
CA TYR A 38 -14.86 -4.11 13.14
C TYR A 38 -14.28 -3.70 14.49
N GLY A 39 -15.15 -3.52 15.49
CA GLY A 39 -14.75 -3.35 16.88
C GLY A 39 -14.00 -4.57 17.40
N THR A 40 -12.91 -4.33 18.15
CA THR A 40 -12.06 -5.37 18.74
C THR A 40 -11.86 -5.09 20.21
N VAL A 41 -11.82 -6.14 21.02
CA VAL A 41 -11.58 -6.04 22.46
C VAL A 41 -10.75 -7.23 22.93
N SER A 42 -9.96 -7.04 23.99
CA SER A 42 -9.17 -8.10 24.61
C SER A 42 -9.43 -8.10 26.11
N LEU A 43 -10.22 -9.05 26.60
CA LEU A 43 -10.49 -9.23 28.03
C LEU A 43 -10.26 -10.68 28.41
N LYS A 44 -9.55 -10.91 29.52
CA LYS A 44 -9.35 -12.28 30.03
C LYS A 44 -10.68 -12.97 30.33
N ALA A 45 -11.68 -12.22 30.83
CA ALA A 45 -13.01 -12.71 31.18
C ALA A 45 -13.81 -13.28 29.99
N ILE A 46 -13.52 -12.86 28.74
CA ILE A 46 -14.17 -13.38 27.52
C ILE A 46 -13.29 -14.38 26.75
N GLY A 47 -12.17 -14.81 27.33
CA GLY A 47 -11.21 -15.71 26.67
C GLY A 47 -10.18 -15.00 25.77
N GLY A 48 -9.92 -13.71 26.00
CA GLY A 48 -8.87 -12.95 25.32
C GLY A 48 -9.37 -12.04 24.20
N HIS A 49 -8.60 -11.97 23.10
CA HIS A 49 -8.89 -11.09 21.97
C HIS A 49 -10.07 -11.61 21.13
N LYS A 50 -11.13 -10.80 21.00
CA LYS A 50 -12.33 -11.12 20.22
C LYS A 50 -12.85 -9.91 19.44
N LEU A 51 -13.67 -10.18 18.43
CA LEU A 51 -14.52 -9.16 17.81
C LEU A 51 -15.65 -8.80 18.77
N VAL A 52 -15.92 -7.52 18.92
CA VAL A 52 -16.87 -7.03 19.94
C VAL A 52 -18.29 -7.55 19.69
N HIS A 53 -18.73 -7.60 18.45
CA HIS A 53 -20.07 -8.11 18.11
C HIS A 53 -20.23 -9.60 18.44
N VAL A 54 -19.16 -10.40 18.31
CA VAL A 54 -19.15 -11.80 18.74
C VAL A 54 -19.21 -11.89 20.26
N ALA A 55 -18.38 -11.12 20.97
CA ALA A 55 -18.40 -11.09 22.43
C ALA A 55 -19.78 -10.65 22.99
N MET A 56 -20.43 -9.65 22.38
CA MET A 56 -21.80 -9.24 22.74
C MET A 56 -22.82 -10.33 22.51
N HIS A 57 -22.79 -10.97 21.35
CA HIS A 57 -23.69 -12.08 21.05
C HIS A 57 -23.49 -13.22 22.06
N GLU A 58 -22.25 -13.62 22.34
CA GLU A 58 -21.94 -14.70 23.28
C GLU A 58 -22.42 -14.40 24.71
N LEU A 59 -22.26 -13.17 25.19
CA LEU A 59 -22.66 -12.77 26.54
C LEU A 59 -24.17 -12.58 26.69
N MET A 60 -24.87 -12.13 25.65
CA MET A 60 -26.29 -11.75 25.74
C MET A 60 -27.25 -12.79 25.16
N VAL A 61 -26.82 -13.56 24.16
CA VAL A 61 -27.64 -14.54 23.43
C VAL A 61 -27.11 -15.95 23.66
N GLY A 62 -25.80 -16.12 23.54
CA GLY A 62 -25.12 -17.39 23.70
C GLY A 62 -24.08 -17.67 22.61
N PRO A 63 -23.38 -18.82 22.70
CA PRO A 63 -22.31 -19.16 21.78
C PRO A 63 -22.79 -19.21 20.33
N VAL A 64 -21.95 -18.71 19.41
CA VAL A 64 -22.20 -18.88 17.98
C VAL A 64 -22.08 -20.37 17.64
N PRO A 65 -23.10 -20.99 17.00
CA PRO A 65 -23.02 -22.40 16.65
C PRO A 65 -21.81 -22.73 15.77
N GLU A 66 -21.28 -23.94 15.93
CA GLU A 66 -20.11 -24.38 15.16
C GLU A 66 -20.36 -24.30 13.65
N GLY A 67 -19.38 -23.78 12.91
CA GLY A 67 -19.47 -23.60 11.46
C GLY A 67 -20.28 -22.39 10.99
N LEU A 68 -20.83 -21.59 11.91
CA LEU A 68 -21.54 -20.34 11.59
C LEU A 68 -20.70 -19.10 11.92
N GLU A 69 -21.00 -18.02 11.21
CA GLU A 69 -20.45 -16.67 11.38
C GLU A 69 -21.60 -15.69 11.62
N LEU A 70 -21.36 -14.60 12.36
CA LEU A 70 -22.38 -13.55 12.55
C LEU A 70 -22.36 -12.56 11.37
N ASP A 71 -23.46 -12.48 10.61
CA ASP A 71 -23.69 -11.47 9.57
C ASP A 71 -24.38 -10.23 10.16
N HIS A 72 -23.89 -9.05 9.82
CA HIS A 72 -24.52 -7.78 10.20
C HIS A 72 -25.70 -7.48 9.27
N LEU A 73 -26.92 -7.69 9.76
CA LEU A 73 -28.15 -7.30 9.06
C LEU A 73 -28.18 -5.80 8.75
N CYS A 74 -27.65 -4.98 9.68
CA CYS A 74 -27.56 -3.53 9.56
C CYS A 74 -26.42 -3.02 8.65
N ARG A 75 -25.57 -3.89 8.10
CA ARG A 75 -24.40 -3.55 7.26
C ARG A 75 -23.41 -2.54 7.89
N ASN A 76 -23.45 -2.40 9.21
CA ASN A 76 -22.57 -1.53 9.99
C ASN A 76 -21.57 -2.38 10.81
N ARG A 77 -20.31 -2.42 10.38
CA ARG A 77 -19.26 -3.27 10.98
C ARG A 77 -18.89 -2.90 12.43
N SER A 78 -19.16 -1.66 12.85
CA SER A 78 -18.96 -1.23 14.24
C SER A 78 -20.14 -1.54 15.14
N CYS A 79 -21.27 -1.98 14.59
CA CYS A 79 -22.43 -2.36 15.40
C CYS A 79 -22.14 -3.66 16.17
N CYS A 80 -22.46 -3.67 17.47
CA CYS A 80 -22.40 -4.85 18.33
C CYS A 80 -23.75 -5.19 18.98
N ASN A 81 -24.86 -4.67 18.43
CA ASN A 81 -26.21 -5.02 18.89
C ASN A 81 -26.51 -6.47 18.49
N PRO A 82 -26.78 -7.40 19.44
CA PRO A 82 -27.10 -8.79 19.11
C PRO A 82 -28.32 -8.94 18.19
N ASP A 83 -29.33 -8.06 18.31
CA ASP A 83 -30.54 -8.10 17.47
C ASP A 83 -30.25 -7.77 15.99
N HIS A 84 -29.07 -7.21 15.70
CA HIS A 84 -28.62 -6.90 14.35
C HIS A 84 -27.67 -7.95 13.76
N LEU A 85 -27.52 -9.09 14.43
CA LEU A 85 -26.64 -10.18 14.04
C LEU A 85 -27.45 -11.44 13.74
N GLU A 86 -27.09 -12.13 12.67
CA GLU A 86 -27.67 -13.43 12.31
C GLU A 86 -26.55 -14.45 12.15
N PRO A 87 -26.56 -15.59 12.86
CA PRO A 87 -25.67 -16.71 12.59
C PRO A 87 -25.98 -17.30 11.21
N VAL A 88 -25.02 -17.21 10.29
CA VAL A 88 -25.14 -17.71 8.92
C VAL A 88 -23.92 -18.56 8.56
N THR A 89 -24.04 -19.35 7.50
CA THR A 89 -22.86 -20.05 6.97
C THR A 89 -21.90 -19.06 6.33
N HIS A 90 -20.61 -19.39 6.27
CA HIS A 90 -19.61 -18.59 5.57
C HIS A 90 -19.99 -18.29 4.11
N ALA A 91 -20.57 -19.29 3.42
CA ALA A 91 -21.03 -19.13 2.03
C ALA A 91 -22.14 -18.08 1.92
N GLU A 92 -23.10 -18.08 2.84
CA GLU A 92 -24.17 -17.10 2.88
C GLU A 92 -23.65 -15.70 3.25
N ASN A 93 -22.75 -15.61 4.23
CA ASN A 93 -22.08 -14.36 4.59
C ASN A 93 -21.36 -13.73 3.38
N MET A 94 -20.61 -14.53 2.61
CA MET A 94 -19.96 -14.07 1.38
C MET A 94 -20.97 -13.65 0.30
N ARG A 95 -22.07 -14.40 0.14
CA ARG A 95 -23.15 -14.07 -0.80
C ARG A 95 -23.86 -12.77 -0.42
N ARG A 96 -23.99 -12.45 0.86
CA ARG A 96 -24.63 -11.23 1.36
C ARG A 96 -23.68 -10.02 1.42
N GLY A 97 -22.40 -10.25 1.69
CA GLY A 97 -21.32 -9.24 1.57
C GLY A 97 -21.01 -8.84 0.12
N ALA A 98 -21.67 -9.51 -0.83
CA ALA A 98 -21.57 -9.34 -2.26
C ALA A 98 -21.67 -7.95 -2.90
N PRO A 99 -22.51 -7.02 -2.42
CA PRO A 99 -22.60 -5.71 -3.06
C PRO A 99 -21.26 -4.96 -3.04
N TYR A 100 -20.31 -5.34 -2.17
CA TYR A 100 -18.95 -4.83 -2.20
C TYR A 100 -18.10 -5.37 -3.36
N TRP A 101 -18.37 -6.58 -3.88
CA TRP A 101 -17.79 -7.04 -5.15
C TRP A 101 -18.58 -6.55 -6.36
N ALA A 102 -19.85 -6.15 -6.22
CA ALA A 102 -20.57 -5.42 -7.28
C ALA A 102 -19.98 -4.02 -7.52
N GLU A 103 -19.18 -3.49 -6.58
CA GLU A 103 -18.31 -2.34 -6.87
C GLU A 103 -17.19 -2.69 -7.89
N ARG A 104 -16.82 -3.96 -8.08
CA ARG A 104 -15.94 -4.42 -9.18
C ARG A 104 -16.65 -4.42 -10.54
N THR A 105 -17.97 -4.25 -10.59
CA THR A 105 -18.78 -4.07 -11.81
C THR A 105 -19.09 -2.60 -12.11
N ARG A 106 -18.40 -1.63 -11.49
CA ARG A 106 -18.50 -0.22 -11.93
C ARG A 106 -18.18 -0.12 -13.43
N SER A 107 -19.07 0.56 -14.15
CA SER A 107 -18.90 0.96 -15.55
C SER A 107 -17.78 2.00 -15.71
N GLU A 108 -17.34 2.62 -14.61
CA GLU A 108 -16.36 3.69 -14.57
C GLU A 108 -15.31 3.48 -13.46
N CYS A 109 -14.11 4.01 -13.66
CA CYS A 109 -13.05 3.99 -12.66
C CYS A 109 -13.25 5.10 -11.63
N GLN A 110 -12.45 5.12 -10.56
CA GLN A 110 -12.51 6.15 -9.49
C GLN A 110 -12.29 7.61 -9.95
N ARG A 111 -11.93 7.81 -11.23
CA ARG A 111 -11.75 9.14 -11.85
C ARG A 111 -12.79 9.41 -12.95
N GLY A 112 -13.84 8.59 -13.03
CA GLY A 112 -14.91 8.73 -14.03
C GLY A 112 -14.59 8.15 -15.42
N HIS A 113 -13.43 7.53 -15.63
CA HIS A 113 -13.14 6.93 -16.94
C HIS A 113 -13.91 5.64 -17.16
N ALA A 114 -14.59 5.50 -18.29
CA ALA A 114 -15.30 4.28 -18.68
C ALA A 114 -14.37 3.05 -18.63
N LEU A 115 -14.76 2.01 -17.90
CA LEU A 115 -14.06 0.74 -17.77
C LEU A 115 -14.60 -0.30 -18.76
N ALA A 116 -14.61 0.07 -20.04
CA ALA A 116 -15.08 -0.74 -21.14
C ALA A 116 -14.03 -0.89 -22.25
N GLY A 117 -14.15 -1.95 -23.04
CA GLY A 117 -13.29 -2.21 -24.20
C GLY A 117 -11.80 -2.14 -23.87
N THR A 118 -11.06 -1.36 -24.65
CA THR A 118 -9.60 -1.21 -24.52
C THR A 118 -9.17 -0.38 -23.30
N ASN A 119 -10.09 0.34 -22.66
CA ASN A 119 -9.78 1.20 -21.51
C ASN A 119 -9.73 0.44 -20.18
N VAL A 120 -10.02 -0.86 -20.20
CA VAL A 120 -9.86 -1.75 -19.05
C VAL A 120 -8.92 -2.91 -19.39
N ARG A 121 -7.93 -3.13 -18.54
CA ARG A 121 -7.02 -4.27 -18.63
C ARG A 121 -6.86 -4.93 -17.27
N THR A 122 -6.37 -6.16 -17.25
CA THR A 122 -6.19 -6.94 -16.02
C THR A 122 -4.70 -7.14 -15.75
N TYR A 123 -4.29 -6.93 -14.50
CA TYR A 123 -2.96 -7.29 -14.01
C TYR A 123 -2.82 -8.82 -13.85
N PRO A 124 -1.60 -9.37 -13.79
CA PRO A 124 -1.40 -10.80 -13.50
C PRO A 124 -2.05 -11.29 -12.20
N ASN A 125 -2.23 -10.40 -11.21
CA ASN A 125 -2.91 -10.69 -9.94
C ASN A 125 -4.45 -10.64 -10.03
N GLY A 126 -5.02 -10.57 -11.23
CA GLY A 126 -6.47 -10.54 -11.46
C GLY A 126 -7.16 -9.20 -11.18
N LYS A 127 -6.43 -8.15 -10.78
CA LYS A 127 -7.02 -6.82 -10.57
C LYS A 127 -7.16 -6.07 -11.90
N ARG A 128 -8.34 -5.50 -12.16
CA ARG A 128 -8.60 -4.60 -13.30
C ARG A 128 -7.93 -3.24 -13.06
N TYR A 129 -7.48 -2.59 -14.13
CA TYR A 129 -7.00 -1.21 -14.10
C TYR A 129 -7.46 -0.42 -15.34
N CYS A 130 -7.65 0.88 -15.13
CA CYS A 130 -7.97 1.84 -16.18
C CYS A 130 -6.71 2.20 -16.98
N VAL A 131 -6.75 1.99 -18.29
CA VAL A 131 -5.62 2.28 -19.18
C VAL A 131 -5.35 3.78 -19.27
N THR A 132 -6.40 4.61 -19.37
CA THR A 132 -6.27 6.08 -19.32
C THR A 132 -5.53 6.55 -18.07
N CYS A 133 -5.96 6.11 -16.88
CA CYS A 133 -5.29 6.45 -15.61
C CYS A 133 -3.82 6.00 -15.56
N ARG A 134 -3.48 4.89 -16.24
CA ARG A 134 -2.09 4.41 -16.33
C ARG A 134 -1.27 5.33 -17.23
N LEU A 135 -1.80 5.71 -18.39
CA LEU A 135 -1.13 6.59 -19.34
C LEU A 135 -0.91 7.99 -18.77
N GLU A 136 -1.91 8.56 -18.07
CA GLU A 136 -1.77 9.83 -17.36
C GLU A 136 -0.63 9.80 -16.35
N ARG A 137 -0.61 8.80 -15.46
CA ARG A 137 0.47 8.63 -14.48
C ARG A 137 1.83 8.45 -15.15
N GLN A 138 1.88 7.75 -16.28
CA GLN A 138 3.11 7.61 -17.07
C GLN A 138 3.57 8.94 -17.66
N ARG A 139 2.65 9.78 -18.16
CA ARG A 139 2.96 11.12 -18.67
C ARG A 139 3.52 12.01 -17.57
N ILE A 140 2.87 12.05 -16.41
CA ILE A 140 3.33 12.83 -15.23
C ILE A 140 4.73 12.38 -14.82
N ARG A 141 4.93 11.07 -14.61
CA ARG A 141 6.25 10.52 -14.24
C ARG A 141 7.34 10.86 -15.25
N ARG A 142 7.01 10.83 -16.55
CA ARG A 142 7.96 11.19 -17.62
C ARG A 142 8.28 12.68 -17.61
N ALA A 143 7.31 13.55 -17.38
CA ALA A 143 7.52 14.99 -17.24
C ALA A 143 8.41 15.29 -16.02
N GLU A 144 8.13 14.68 -14.88
CA GLU A 144 8.97 14.79 -13.66
C GLU A 144 10.38 14.24 -13.86
N ALA A 145 10.54 13.14 -14.60
CA ALA A 145 11.86 12.60 -14.90
C ALA A 145 12.65 13.52 -15.84
N ARG A 146 11.99 14.22 -16.77
CA ARG A 146 12.62 15.21 -17.66
C ARG A 146 13.01 16.50 -16.93
N SER A 147 12.26 16.92 -15.92
CA SER A 147 12.57 18.12 -15.14
C SER A 147 13.72 17.90 -14.15
N LYS A 148 14.08 16.64 -13.85
CA LYS A 148 15.21 16.31 -12.97
C LYS A 148 16.52 16.32 -13.74
N SER A 149 17.53 16.97 -13.16
CA SER A 149 18.92 16.87 -13.64
C SER A 149 19.35 15.40 -13.68
N PRO A 150 20.13 14.98 -14.69
CA PRO A 150 20.63 13.62 -14.76
C PRO A 150 21.43 13.26 -13.51
N GLY A 151 21.14 12.10 -12.91
CA GLY A 151 21.86 11.62 -11.74
C GLY A 151 23.35 11.40 -12.04
N PRO A 152 24.23 11.53 -11.02
CA PRO A 152 25.65 11.28 -11.16
C PRO A 152 25.91 9.86 -11.70
N GLY A 153 26.75 9.76 -12.72
CA GLY A 153 27.07 8.49 -13.39
C GLY A 153 26.16 8.10 -14.55
N SER A 154 25.05 8.82 -14.81
CA SER A 154 24.24 8.59 -16.02
C SER A 154 24.99 9.01 -17.30
N GLY A 155 24.68 8.38 -18.42
CA GLY A 155 25.33 8.70 -19.71
C GLY A 155 25.17 10.18 -20.13
N SER A 156 24.03 10.81 -19.81
CA SER A 156 23.83 12.24 -20.05
C SER A 156 24.60 13.12 -19.06
N TYR A 157 24.72 12.73 -17.78
CA TYR A 157 25.60 13.39 -16.81
C TYR A 157 27.07 13.37 -17.27
N LEU A 158 27.56 12.23 -17.74
CA LEU A 158 28.94 12.11 -18.25
C LEU A 158 29.18 12.99 -19.50
N LYS A 159 28.14 13.18 -20.33
CA LYS A 159 28.17 14.07 -21.50
C LYS A 159 28.06 15.57 -21.15
N SER A 160 27.42 15.94 -20.04
CA SER A 160 27.29 17.34 -19.64
C SER A 160 28.47 17.88 -18.82
N ARG A 161 29.37 17.01 -18.35
CA ARG A 161 30.59 17.44 -17.63
C ARG A 161 31.42 18.39 -18.48
N THR A 162 31.81 19.52 -17.90
CA THR A 162 32.78 20.47 -18.46
C THR A 162 34.22 20.13 -18.11
N HIS A 163 34.43 19.23 -17.14
CA HIS A 163 35.76 18.82 -16.67
C HIS A 163 35.86 17.29 -16.50
N CYS A 164 37.03 16.74 -16.77
CA CYS A 164 37.33 15.32 -16.56
C CYS A 164 37.43 14.97 -15.05
N PRO A 165 37.52 13.69 -14.66
CA PRO A 165 37.65 13.28 -13.26
C PRO A 165 38.86 13.86 -12.52
N GLN A 166 39.90 14.28 -13.24
CA GLN A 166 41.09 14.92 -12.66
C GLN A 166 41.00 16.46 -12.64
N GLY A 167 39.85 17.03 -13.03
CA GLY A 167 39.63 18.47 -13.00
C GLY A 167 40.08 19.22 -14.25
N HIS A 168 40.65 18.57 -15.26
CA HIS A 168 41.03 19.26 -16.51
C HIS A 168 39.79 19.58 -17.36
N ALA A 169 39.75 20.77 -17.96
CA ALA A 169 38.66 21.21 -18.82
C ALA A 169 38.50 20.31 -20.06
N TYR A 170 37.26 20.03 -20.44
CA TYR A 170 36.91 19.47 -21.74
C TYR A 170 36.67 20.60 -22.74
N ASP A 171 37.76 21.09 -23.34
CA ASP A 171 37.75 22.05 -24.45
C ASP A 171 38.32 21.42 -25.74
N ASP A 172 38.38 22.16 -26.85
CA ASP A 172 38.87 21.65 -28.14
C ASP A 172 40.34 21.20 -28.09
N ARG A 173 41.15 21.78 -27.20
CA ARG A 173 42.58 21.48 -27.07
C ARG A 173 42.85 20.27 -26.18
N ASN A 174 41.96 19.98 -25.23
CA ASN A 174 42.14 18.93 -24.22
C ASN A 174 41.13 17.78 -24.34
N THR A 175 40.20 17.85 -25.29
CA THR A 175 39.22 16.79 -25.56
C THR A 175 39.55 16.04 -26.85
N TYR A 176 39.36 14.73 -26.83
CA TYR A 176 39.18 13.95 -28.06
C TYR A 176 38.07 12.91 -27.83
N VAL A 177 37.46 12.42 -28.90
CA VAL A 177 36.43 11.38 -28.84
C VAL A 177 37.02 10.08 -29.37
N ASP A 178 36.90 9.01 -28.60
CA ASP A 178 37.39 7.68 -29.02
C ASP A 178 36.38 6.96 -29.93
N LYS A 179 36.74 5.75 -30.39
CA LYS A 179 35.89 4.94 -31.28
C LYS A 179 34.56 4.51 -30.65
N THR A 180 34.44 4.58 -29.33
CA THR A 180 33.20 4.27 -28.60
C THR A 180 32.31 5.51 -28.46
N GLY A 181 32.75 6.67 -28.94
CA GLY A 181 32.04 7.94 -28.79
C GLY A 181 32.25 8.59 -27.43
N SER A 182 33.21 8.12 -26.63
CA SER A 182 33.48 8.66 -25.29
C SER A 182 34.50 9.80 -25.35
N ARG A 183 34.22 10.90 -24.64
CA ARG A 183 35.15 12.02 -24.47
C ARG A 183 36.30 11.60 -23.56
N GLN A 184 37.52 11.82 -24.04
CA GLN A 184 38.76 11.51 -23.36
C GLN A 184 39.58 12.79 -23.16
N CYS A 185 40.21 12.90 -21.99
CA CYS A 185 41.09 14.03 -21.66
C CYS A 185 42.51 13.76 -22.17
N ARG A 186 43.01 14.64 -23.04
CA ARG A 186 44.34 14.52 -23.65
C ARG A 186 45.45 14.65 -22.60
N GLU A 187 45.29 15.55 -21.64
CA GLU A 187 46.23 15.72 -20.53
C GLU A 187 46.33 14.48 -19.64
N CYS A 188 45.20 13.93 -19.19
CA CYS A 188 45.17 12.65 -18.46
C CYS A 188 45.83 11.52 -19.26
N ASN A 189 45.63 11.50 -20.57
CA ASN A 189 46.23 10.49 -21.44
C ASN A 189 47.76 10.64 -21.53
N ARG A 190 48.26 11.87 -21.68
CA ARG A 190 49.71 12.17 -21.68
C ARG A 190 50.36 11.74 -20.36
N THR A 191 49.75 12.06 -19.22
CA THR A 191 50.25 11.67 -17.89
C THR A 191 50.31 10.15 -17.76
N ARG A 192 49.23 9.44 -18.12
CA ARG A 192 49.19 7.97 -18.09
C ARG A 192 50.24 7.35 -18.99
N ASN A 193 50.45 7.89 -20.19
CA ASN A 193 51.46 7.39 -21.12
C ASN A 193 52.88 7.63 -20.59
N ARG A 194 53.15 8.77 -19.96
CA ARG A 194 54.43 9.05 -19.31
C ARG A 194 54.70 8.04 -18.19
N MET A 195 53.72 7.80 -17.32
CA MET A 195 53.81 6.81 -16.23
C MET A 195 54.06 5.40 -16.78
N ARG A 196 53.31 4.96 -17.80
CA ARG A 196 53.50 3.64 -18.45
C ARG A 196 54.90 3.48 -19.04
N ARG A 197 55.43 4.53 -19.69
CA ARG A 197 56.80 4.51 -20.26
C ARG A 197 57.85 4.43 -19.15
N ALA A 198 57.67 5.16 -18.05
CA ALA A 198 58.56 5.10 -16.90
C ALA A 198 58.56 3.70 -16.24
N ALA A 199 57.38 3.11 -16.02
CA ALA A 199 57.23 1.77 -15.46
C ALA A 199 57.89 0.68 -16.34
N ARG A 200 57.73 0.76 -17.67
CA ARG A 200 58.41 -0.14 -18.62
C ARG A 200 59.93 -0.02 -18.56
N LYS A 201 60.46 1.21 -18.40
CA LYS A 201 61.90 1.44 -18.24
C LYS A 201 62.45 0.84 -16.93
N GLN A 202 61.59 0.67 -15.93
CA GLN A 202 61.92 0.07 -14.63
C GLN A 202 61.64 -1.44 -14.58
N GLY A 203 61.27 -2.08 -15.69
CA GLY A 203 61.07 -3.54 -15.75
C GLY A 203 59.79 -4.04 -15.08
N VAL A 204 58.83 -3.16 -14.74
CA VAL A 204 57.55 -3.55 -14.14
C VAL A 204 56.57 -3.99 -15.26
N PRO A 205 56.04 -5.22 -15.26
CA PRO A 205 55.08 -5.67 -16.26
C PRO A 205 53.75 -4.90 -16.16
N ALA A 206 53.09 -4.75 -17.31
CA ALA A 206 51.92 -3.88 -17.52
C ALA A 206 50.62 -4.39 -16.89
#